data_AF-A0A859IR93-F1
#
_entry.id   AF-A0A859IR93-F1
#
_cell.length_a   1.000
_cell.length_b   1.000
_cell.length_c   1.000
_cell.angle_alpha   90.00
_cell.angle_beta   90.00
_cell.angle_gamma   90.00
#
_symmetry.space_group_name_H-M   'P 1'
#
loop_
_entity.id
_entity.type
_entity.pdbx_description
1 polymer ?
#
loop_
_entity_poly.entity_id
_entity_poly.type
_entity_poly.pdbx_seq_one_letter_code
_entity_poly.pdbx_strand_id
1 'polypeptide(L)'
;TETTEKNFLPANDIIKEEFSLSRAEVKEFDHKKLNNVEPNVRVKLPSVKDISEEKVATMSEVKTFDSSQLKHIETCLYSQLPTINDIYSEMIPENFPQKNEVLSIKEGIVKLNNVVTEEKAVLPTKEVIHLESVESRCEVITFDKSKLKNVNVEEKNTLPNANVLREELIPDETPAKSELEAIKSIVTLKKSNTNEKSTLPSSQDIQTEKILTRSEVKSFDKNSLKNV
;
A
#
# COMPACT_ATOMS: atom_id res chain seq x y z
N THR A 1 -11.36 40.32 -44.10
CA THR A 1 -10.56 40.84 -42.97
C THR A 1 -10.00 39.65 -42.23
N GLU A 2 -8.74 39.31 -42.48
CA GLU A 2 -8.07 38.21 -41.78
C GLU A 2 -7.91 38.56 -40.31
N THR A 3 -8.39 37.68 -39.43
CA THR A 3 -8.17 37.76 -37.98
C THR A 3 -6.89 37.00 -37.65
N THR A 4 -5.81 37.71 -37.31
CA THR A 4 -4.59 37.10 -36.77
C THR A 4 -4.74 36.87 -35.26
N GLU A 5 -4.71 35.61 -34.85
CA GLU A 5 -4.70 35.16 -33.46
C GLU A 5 -3.41 35.61 -32.75
N LYS A 6 -3.55 36.29 -31.60
CA LYS A 6 -2.46 36.97 -30.88
C LYS A 6 -1.96 36.20 -29.62
N ASN A 7 -1.99 34.88 -29.61
CA ASN A 7 -1.40 34.11 -28.51
C ASN A 7 -0.09 33.44 -28.94
N PHE A 8 1.00 34.21 -28.90
CA PHE A 8 2.35 33.65 -28.99
C PHE A 8 2.78 33.15 -27.62
N LEU A 9 3.28 31.91 -27.55
CA LEU A 9 3.95 31.40 -26.35
C LEU A 9 5.17 32.29 -26.04
N PRO A 10 5.43 32.61 -24.76
CA PRO A 10 6.58 33.42 -24.39
C PRO A 10 7.87 32.73 -24.86
N ALA A 11 8.81 33.53 -25.37
CA ALA A 11 10.10 33.03 -25.83
C ALA A 11 10.89 32.42 -24.65
N ASN A 12 11.67 31.36 -24.93
CA ASN A 12 12.45 30.64 -23.90
C ASN A 12 13.37 31.54 -23.06
N ASP A 13 13.81 32.68 -23.62
CA ASP A 13 14.69 33.61 -22.92
C ASP A 13 13.94 34.40 -21.84
N ILE A 14 12.67 34.73 -22.09
CA ILE A 14 11.76 35.37 -21.12
C ILE A 14 11.47 34.39 -19.96
N ILE A 15 11.23 33.12 -20.28
CA ILE A 15 10.97 32.07 -19.28
C ILE A 15 12.20 31.86 -18.39
N LYS A 16 13.40 31.87 -18.96
CA LYS A 16 14.65 31.71 -18.20
C LYS A 16 14.93 32.90 -17.29
N GLU A 17 14.61 34.11 -17.75
CA GLU A 17 14.77 35.33 -16.96
C GLU A 17 13.81 35.35 -15.76
N GLU A 18 12.52 35.05 -15.97
CA GLU A 18 11.55 34.91 -14.88
C GLU A 18 11.91 33.77 -13.91
N PHE A 19 12.39 32.64 -14.41
CA PHE A 19 12.84 31.53 -13.57
C PHE A 19 14.06 31.90 -12.73
N SER A 20 14.95 32.74 -13.26
CA SER A 20 16.15 33.20 -12.56
C SER A 20 15.80 34.24 -11.49
N LEU A 21 14.87 35.16 -11.79
CA LEU A 21 14.40 36.19 -10.87
C LEU A 21 13.60 35.59 -9.69
N SER A 22 12.65 34.67 -9.96
CA SER A 22 11.82 34.03 -8.92
C SER A 22 12.61 33.14 -7.96
N ARG A 23 13.80 32.68 -8.36
CA ARG A 23 14.65 31.80 -7.54
C ARG A 23 15.82 32.53 -6.86
N ALA A 24 16.04 33.81 -7.18
CA ALA A 24 17.09 34.62 -6.56
C ALA A 24 16.83 34.79 -5.06
N GLU A 25 15.59 35.07 -4.65
CA GLU A 25 15.20 35.24 -3.24
C GLU A 25 15.40 33.96 -2.41
N VAL A 26 15.12 32.79 -3.00
CA VAL A 26 15.36 31.49 -2.35
C VAL A 26 16.85 31.18 -2.22
N LYS A 27 17.68 31.69 -3.13
CA LYS A 27 19.13 31.45 -3.15
C LYS A 27 19.87 32.23 -2.06
N GLU A 28 19.34 33.38 -1.66
CA GLU A 28 19.86 34.20 -0.56
C GLU A 28 19.19 33.92 0.79
N PHE A 29 18.26 32.95 0.83
CA PHE A 29 17.53 32.62 2.05
C PHE A 29 18.42 31.92 3.07
N ASP A 30 18.70 32.61 4.18
CA ASP A 30 19.50 32.07 5.28
C ASP A 30 18.64 31.24 6.24
N HIS A 31 18.64 29.92 6.03
CA HIS A 31 17.93 28.96 6.87
C HIS A 31 18.35 28.98 8.35
N LYS A 32 19.51 29.57 8.70
CA LYS A 32 19.98 29.66 10.09
C LYS A 32 19.23 30.72 10.89
N LYS A 33 18.47 31.61 10.22
CA LYS A 33 17.60 32.61 10.85
C LYS A 33 16.18 32.08 11.12
N LEU A 34 15.86 30.86 10.69
CA LEU A 34 14.59 30.22 11.04
C LEU A 34 14.62 29.80 12.51
N ASN A 35 13.67 30.30 13.28
CA ASN A 35 13.47 29.85 14.65
C ASN A 35 12.85 28.44 14.62
N ASN A 36 13.39 27.52 15.42
CA ASN A 36 12.79 26.21 15.60
C ASN A 36 11.47 26.36 16.36
N VAL A 37 10.36 25.85 15.81
CA VAL A 37 9.06 25.84 16.46
C VAL A 37 8.69 24.39 16.73
N GLU A 38 8.58 24.01 18.01
CA GLU A 38 8.03 22.71 18.37
C GLU A 38 6.50 22.71 18.12
N PRO A 39 5.97 21.82 17.28
CA PRO A 39 4.54 21.77 17.03
C PRO A 39 3.80 21.34 18.30
N ASN A 40 2.96 22.23 18.83
CA ASN A 40 2.08 21.91 19.95
C ASN A 40 0.91 21.06 19.46
N VAL A 41 1.06 19.73 19.47
CA VAL A 41 -0.03 18.81 19.15
C VAL A 41 -1.05 18.85 20.31
N ARG A 42 -2.14 19.60 20.13
CA ARG A 42 -3.18 19.80 21.16
C ARG A 42 -4.15 18.62 21.34
N VAL A 43 -3.97 17.53 20.60
CA VAL A 43 -4.84 16.35 20.73
C VAL A 43 -4.31 15.48 21.87
N LYS A 44 -4.75 15.77 23.10
CA LYS A 44 -4.57 14.84 24.22
C LYS A 44 -5.60 13.72 24.06
N LEU A 45 -5.14 12.48 23.99
CA LEU A 45 -6.02 11.33 24.09
C LEU A 45 -6.80 11.41 25.41
N PRO A 46 -8.11 11.07 25.41
CA PRO A 46 -8.89 11.00 26.64
C PRO A 46 -8.16 10.15 27.69
N SER A 47 -8.11 10.64 28.92
CA SER A 47 -7.52 9.87 30.02
C SER A 47 -8.44 8.71 30.42
N VAL A 48 -7.89 7.70 31.10
CA VAL A 48 -8.67 6.58 31.64
C VAL A 48 -9.79 7.07 32.57
N LYS A 49 -9.55 8.19 33.26
CA LYS A 49 -10.55 8.84 34.11
C LYS A 49 -11.70 9.39 33.27
N ASP A 50 -11.40 10.13 32.21
CA ASP A 50 -12.40 10.72 31.31
C ASP A 50 -13.29 9.61 30.71
N ILE A 51 -12.67 8.51 30.27
CA ILE A 51 -13.40 7.34 29.73
C ILE A 51 -14.27 6.68 30.81
N SER A 52 -13.77 6.57 32.04
CA SER A 52 -14.51 5.93 33.13
C SER A 52 -15.73 6.75 33.57
N GLU A 53 -15.61 8.08 33.60
CA GLU A 53 -16.69 8.99 33.96
C GLU A 53 -17.79 8.99 32.90
N GLU A 54 -17.42 9.04 31.62
CA GLU A 54 -18.36 8.94 30.50
C GLU A 54 -19.07 7.57 30.46
N LYS A 55 -18.34 6.48 30.72
CA LYS A 55 -18.93 5.12 30.79
C LYS A 55 -19.94 4.99 31.92
N VAL A 56 -19.68 5.57 33.08
CA VAL A 56 -20.62 5.56 34.21
C VAL A 56 -21.87 6.37 33.89
N ALA A 57 -21.71 7.55 33.30
CA ALA A 57 -22.84 8.41 32.90
C ALA A 57 -23.76 7.69 31.90
N THR A 58 -23.19 7.12 30.83
CA THR A 58 -23.93 6.47 29.74
C THR A 58 -24.54 5.11 30.12
N MET A 59 -23.94 4.36 31.06
CA MET A 59 -24.46 3.06 31.49
C MET A 59 -25.35 3.11 32.73
N SER A 60 -25.46 4.27 33.40
CA SER A 60 -26.25 4.39 34.63
C SER A 60 -27.73 4.04 34.43
N GLU A 61 -28.32 4.46 33.31
CA GLU A 61 -29.71 4.19 32.94
C GLU A 61 -29.95 2.71 32.60
N VAL A 62 -28.99 2.06 31.93
CA VAL A 62 -29.02 0.62 31.66
C VAL A 62 -28.88 -0.21 32.94
N LYS A 63 -28.14 0.28 33.93
CA LYS A 63 -27.94 -0.41 35.21
C LYS A 63 -29.20 -0.44 36.07
N THR A 64 -30.07 0.56 35.92
CA THR A 64 -31.38 0.65 36.58
C THR A 64 -32.52 0.17 35.70
N PHE A 65 -32.23 -0.36 34.52
CA PHE A 65 -33.25 -0.78 33.55
C PHE A 65 -34.05 -1.97 34.08
N ASP A 66 -35.35 -1.79 34.21
CA ASP A 66 -36.29 -2.81 34.64
C ASP A 66 -36.93 -3.48 33.42
N SER A 67 -36.47 -4.68 33.09
CA SER A 67 -37.00 -5.45 31.97
C SER A 67 -38.45 -5.89 32.14
N SER A 68 -39.00 -5.82 33.36
CA SER A 68 -40.42 -6.14 33.61
C SER A 68 -41.38 -5.07 33.10
N GLN A 69 -40.88 -3.85 32.87
CA GLN A 69 -41.65 -2.74 32.30
C GLN A 69 -41.74 -2.81 30.76
N LEU A 70 -41.01 -3.74 30.13
CA LEU A 70 -41.15 -4.00 28.70
C LEU A 70 -42.50 -4.63 28.41
N LYS A 71 -43.25 -4.01 27.51
CA LYS A 71 -44.51 -4.58 27.02
C LYS A 71 -44.21 -5.86 26.26
N HIS A 72 -44.87 -6.96 26.63
CA HIS A 72 -44.84 -8.17 25.84
C HIS A 72 -45.42 -7.87 24.46
N ILE A 73 -44.63 -8.11 23.41
CA ILE A 73 -45.09 -8.09 22.04
C ILE A 73 -44.80 -9.46 21.45
N GLU A 74 -45.81 -10.08 20.84
CA GLU A 74 -45.57 -11.29 20.06
C GLU A 74 -44.85 -10.87 18.78
N THR A 75 -43.58 -11.24 18.66
CA THR A 75 -42.81 -11.01 17.43
C THR A 75 -43.28 -12.00 16.39
N CYS A 76 -44.20 -11.57 15.53
CA CYS A 76 -44.57 -12.32 14.33
C CYS A 76 -43.41 -12.25 13.32
N LEU A 77 -42.59 -13.29 13.28
CA LEU A 77 -41.63 -13.51 12.19
C LEU A 77 -42.41 -13.90 10.93
N TYR A 78 -42.85 -12.90 10.18
CA TYR A 78 -43.34 -13.10 8.82
C TYR A 78 -42.16 -13.31 7.88
N SER A 79 -41.54 -14.49 7.94
CA SER A 79 -40.78 -15.02 6.82
C SER A 79 -41.70 -15.86 5.94
N GLN A 80 -42.86 -15.33 5.57
CA GLN A 80 -43.67 -15.97 4.54
C GLN A 80 -42.90 -15.81 3.23
N LEU A 81 -42.64 -16.95 2.57
CA LEU A 81 -42.13 -16.91 1.20
C LEU A 81 -43.11 -16.08 0.37
N PRO A 82 -42.61 -15.23 -0.53
CA PRO A 82 -43.47 -14.44 -1.40
C PRO A 82 -44.45 -15.39 -2.10
N THR A 83 -45.73 -15.00 -2.09
CA THR A 83 -46.78 -15.71 -2.81
C THR A 83 -46.51 -15.56 -4.30
N ILE A 84 -47.06 -16.49 -5.10
CA ILE A 84 -47.06 -16.38 -6.57
C ILE A 84 -47.54 -15.00 -7.03
N ASN A 85 -48.51 -14.39 -6.35
CA ASN A 85 -49.02 -13.06 -6.65
C ASN A 85 -48.02 -11.93 -6.35
N ASP A 86 -47.19 -12.09 -5.32
CA ASP A 86 -46.15 -11.13 -4.93
C ASP A 86 -45.06 -11.11 -6.01
N ILE A 87 -44.64 -12.31 -6.45
CA ILE A 87 -43.70 -12.48 -7.57
C ILE A 87 -44.26 -11.85 -8.86
N TYR A 88 -45.53 -12.10 -9.20
CA TYR A 88 -46.12 -11.50 -10.39
C TYR A 88 -46.19 -9.98 -10.32
N SER A 89 -46.45 -9.41 -9.14
CA SER A 89 -46.53 -7.96 -8.97
C SER A 89 -45.18 -7.28 -9.15
N GLU A 90 -44.09 -7.92 -8.70
CA GLU A 90 -42.70 -7.45 -8.92
C GLU A 90 -42.22 -7.67 -10.36
N MET A 91 -42.69 -8.71 -11.03
CA MET A 91 -42.36 -8.98 -12.45
C MET A 91 -43.03 -8.00 -13.43
N ILE A 92 -44.03 -7.23 -13.00
CA ILE A 92 -44.64 -6.20 -13.82
C ILE A 92 -43.78 -4.93 -13.68
N PRO A 93 -43.14 -4.44 -14.76
CA PRO A 93 -42.38 -3.19 -14.70
C PRO A 93 -43.29 -2.04 -14.26
N GLU A 94 -42.76 -1.11 -13.43
CA GLU A 94 -43.50 0.07 -12.93
C GLU A 94 -44.17 0.86 -14.06
N ASN A 95 -43.59 0.82 -15.26
CA ASN A 95 -44.10 1.44 -16.46
C ASN A 95 -44.62 0.39 -17.47
N PHE A 96 -45.57 -0.45 -17.05
CA PHE A 96 -46.30 -1.29 -18.00
C PHE A 96 -47.09 -0.36 -18.93
N PRO A 97 -46.96 -0.48 -20.27
CA PRO A 97 -47.71 0.37 -21.18
C PRO A 97 -49.19 0.21 -20.83
N GLN A 98 -49.84 1.32 -20.47
CA GLN A 98 -51.24 1.30 -20.10
C GLN A 98 -52.00 0.61 -21.23
N LYS A 99 -53.06 -0.16 -20.93
CA LYS A 99 -53.82 -0.89 -21.98
C LYS A 99 -54.17 0.00 -23.17
N ASN A 100 -54.34 1.30 -22.94
CA ASN A 100 -54.58 2.34 -23.93
C ASN A 100 -53.44 2.55 -24.94
N GLU A 101 -52.17 2.44 -24.51
CA GLU A 101 -51.00 2.50 -25.40
C GLU A 101 -50.92 1.26 -26.29
N VAL A 102 -51.18 0.07 -25.74
CA VAL A 102 -51.24 -1.18 -26.51
C VAL A 102 -52.39 -1.15 -27.53
N LEU A 103 -53.53 -0.56 -27.18
CA LEU A 103 -54.64 -0.34 -28.11
C LEU A 103 -54.26 0.65 -29.22
N SER A 104 -53.59 1.75 -28.87
CA SER A 104 -53.12 2.77 -29.82
C SER A 104 -52.09 2.21 -30.81
N ILE A 105 -51.19 1.32 -30.35
CA ILE A 105 -50.23 0.62 -31.20
C ILE A 105 -50.95 -0.32 -32.18
N LYS A 106 -51.96 -1.08 -31.71
CA LYS A 106 -52.78 -1.94 -32.59
C LYS A 106 -53.51 -1.14 -33.66
N GLU A 107 -54.09 0.00 -33.29
CA GLU A 107 -54.73 0.91 -34.25
C GLU A 107 -53.74 1.53 -35.24
N GLY A 108 -52.50 1.77 -34.81
CA GLY A 108 -51.41 2.26 -35.65
C GLY A 108 -50.93 1.23 -36.67
N ILE A 109 -50.83 -0.05 -36.30
CA ILE A 109 -50.39 -1.13 -37.19
C ILE A 109 -51.31 -1.26 -38.41
N VAL A 110 -52.63 -1.08 -38.24
CA VAL A 110 -53.60 -1.15 -39.35
C VAL A 110 -53.42 0.01 -40.35
N LYS A 111 -52.74 1.09 -39.95
CA LYS A 111 -52.48 2.27 -40.80
C LYS A 111 -51.10 2.21 -41.49
N LEU A 112 -50.28 1.20 -41.21
CA LEU A 112 -48.98 1.05 -41.87
C LEU A 112 -49.17 0.43 -43.26
N ASN A 113 -48.48 1.02 -44.25
CA ASN A 113 -48.43 0.44 -45.58
C ASN A 113 -47.58 -0.83 -45.59
N ASN A 114 -48.02 -1.84 -46.33
CA ASN A 114 -47.23 -3.05 -46.53
C ASN A 114 -45.96 -2.73 -47.32
N VAL A 115 -44.79 -2.96 -46.72
CA VAL A 115 -43.49 -2.85 -47.39
C VAL A 115 -42.95 -4.26 -47.56
N VAL A 116 -42.66 -4.65 -48.81
CA VAL A 116 -41.93 -5.88 -49.11
C VAL A 116 -40.51 -5.68 -48.61
N THR A 117 -40.10 -6.46 -47.61
CA THR A 117 -38.74 -6.45 -47.09
C THR A 117 -38.00 -7.63 -47.71
N GLU A 118 -36.88 -7.33 -48.36
CA GLU A 118 -35.93 -8.35 -48.80
C GLU A 118 -34.87 -8.51 -47.71
N GLU A 119 -34.90 -9.65 -47.02
CA GLU A 119 -33.85 -10.01 -46.07
C GLU A 119 -32.62 -10.48 -46.85
N LYS A 120 -31.61 -9.61 -46.97
CA LYS A 120 -30.31 -9.98 -47.51
C LYS A 120 -29.49 -10.73 -46.46
N ALA A 121 -29.88 -11.97 -46.16
CA ALA A 121 -29.08 -12.90 -45.35
C ALA A 121 -28.00 -13.61 -46.17
N VAL A 122 -27.33 -12.90 -47.10
CA VAL A 122 -26.19 -13.45 -47.85
C VAL A 122 -24.92 -13.09 -47.11
N LEU A 123 -24.15 -14.11 -46.71
CA LEU A 123 -22.79 -13.91 -46.24
C LEU A 123 -22.03 -13.07 -47.28
N PRO A 124 -21.27 -12.04 -46.86
CA PRO A 124 -20.45 -11.26 -47.77
C PRO A 124 -19.56 -12.19 -48.60
N THR A 125 -19.48 -11.94 -49.91
CA THR A 125 -18.58 -12.73 -50.76
C THR A 125 -17.13 -12.37 -50.44
N LYS A 126 -16.20 -13.28 -50.78
CA LYS A 126 -14.78 -13.10 -50.51
C LYS A 126 -14.22 -11.82 -51.16
N GLU A 127 -14.79 -11.43 -52.30
CA GLU A 127 -14.44 -10.21 -53.04
C GLU A 127 -14.87 -8.95 -52.27
N VAL A 128 -16.06 -8.95 -51.67
CA VAL A 128 -16.56 -7.83 -50.86
C VAL A 128 -15.68 -7.64 -49.61
N ILE A 129 -15.35 -8.74 -48.93
CA ILE A 129 -14.46 -8.73 -47.76
C ILE A 129 -13.06 -8.21 -48.14
N HIS A 130 -12.56 -8.63 -49.30
CA HIS A 130 -11.24 -8.20 -49.77
C HIS A 130 -11.22 -6.71 -50.13
N LEU A 131 -12.25 -6.23 -50.83
CA LEU A 131 -12.36 -4.82 -51.20
C LEU A 131 -12.41 -3.93 -49.95
N GLU A 132 -13.27 -4.24 -48.99
CA GLU A 132 -13.39 -3.50 -47.73
C GLU A 132 -12.10 -3.55 -46.91
N SER A 133 -11.41 -4.71 -46.88
CA SER A 133 -10.12 -4.87 -46.22
C SER A 133 -9.01 -4.01 -46.85
N VAL A 134 -9.02 -3.84 -48.17
CA VAL A 134 -8.06 -3.00 -48.89
C VAL A 134 -8.39 -1.52 -48.70
N GLU A 135 -9.67 -1.15 -48.82
CA GLU A 135 -10.15 0.22 -48.73
C GLU A 135 -9.97 0.81 -47.32
N SER A 136 -10.21 0.01 -46.27
CA SER A 136 -9.93 0.38 -44.87
C SER A 136 -8.43 0.62 -44.59
N ARG A 137 -7.56 0.12 -45.47
CA ARG A 137 -6.10 0.24 -45.35
C ARG A 137 -5.51 1.26 -46.32
N CYS A 138 -6.31 1.90 -47.18
CA CYS A 138 -5.83 2.86 -48.18
C CYS A 138 -5.02 3.99 -47.56
N GLU A 139 -5.44 4.51 -46.39
CA GLU A 139 -4.72 5.56 -45.69
C GLU A 139 -3.33 5.09 -45.20
N VAL A 140 -3.23 3.86 -44.71
CA VAL A 140 -1.94 3.27 -44.28
C VAL A 140 -1.05 2.91 -45.46
N ILE A 141 -1.63 2.48 -46.59
CA ILE A 141 -0.89 2.15 -47.82
C ILE A 141 -0.33 3.42 -48.48
N THR A 142 -1.08 4.52 -48.46
CA THR A 142 -0.68 5.81 -49.04
C THR A 142 0.12 6.68 -48.08
N PHE A 143 0.32 6.24 -46.84
CA PHE A 143 1.03 7.01 -45.82
C PHE A 143 2.53 7.15 -46.14
N ASP A 144 2.96 8.39 -46.28
CA ASP A 144 4.35 8.77 -46.51
C ASP A 144 5.16 8.68 -45.20
N LYS A 145 5.99 7.65 -45.09
CA LYS A 145 6.86 7.40 -43.93
C LYS A 145 7.88 8.51 -43.67
N SER A 146 8.18 9.36 -44.65
CA SER A 146 9.10 10.50 -44.46
C SER A 146 8.53 11.57 -43.52
N LYS A 147 7.21 11.55 -43.29
CA LYS A 147 6.53 12.45 -42.35
C LYS A 147 6.64 12.00 -40.88
N LEU A 148 7.20 10.80 -40.62
CA LEU A 148 7.43 10.34 -39.26
C LEU A 148 8.67 11.03 -38.68
N LYS A 149 8.51 11.63 -37.50
CA LYS A 149 9.64 12.18 -36.75
C LYS A 149 10.44 11.03 -36.16
N ASN A 150 11.74 10.98 -36.45
CA ASN A 150 12.64 10.07 -35.77
C ASN A 150 12.81 10.54 -34.32
N VAL A 151 12.45 9.69 -33.37
CA VAL A 151 12.70 9.91 -31.95
C VAL A 151 13.84 8.98 -31.53
N ASN A 152 14.96 9.55 -31.11
CA ASN A 152 16.05 8.79 -30.50
C ASN A 152 15.65 8.47 -29.06
N VAL A 153 15.35 7.20 -28.77
CA VAL A 153 14.99 6.76 -27.42
C VAL A 153 16.28 6.40 -26.69
N GLU A 154 16.67 7.20 -25.71
CA GLU A 154 17.72 6.82 -24.76
C GLU A 154 17.12 5.90 -23.70
N GLU A 155 17.59 4.66 -23.63
CA GLU A 155 17.24 3.72 -22.57
C GLU A 155 17.86 4.20 -21.25
N LYS A 156 17.03 4.75 -20.35
CA LYS A 156 17.47 5.25 -19.04
C LYS A 156 17.74 4.15 -18.00
N ASN A 157 17.58 2.88 -18.36
CA ASN A 157 17.87 1.73 -17.50
C ASN A 157 19.26 1.16 -17.76
N THR A 158 20.30 1.94 -17.48
CA THR A 158 21.64 1.35 -17.34
C THR A 158 21.70 0.58 -16.02
N LEU A 159 22.19 -0.65 -16.05
CA LEU A 159 22.43 -1.45 -14.86
C LEU A 159 23.27 -0.66 -13.84
N PRO A 160 22.97 -0.72 -12.53
CA PRO A 160 23.76 -0.07 -11.51
C PRO A 160 25.24 -0.50 -11.63
N ASN A 161 26.13 0.48 -11.75
CA ASN A 161 27.56 0.20 -11.74
C ASN A 161 27.99 -0.17 -10.30
N ALA A 162 29.10 -0.89 -10.15
CA ALA A 162 29.61 -1.37 -8.86
C ALA A 162 29.82 -0.25 -7.81
N ASN A 163 30.02 0.99 -8.25
CA ASN A 163 30.12 2.14 -7.36
C ASN A 163 28.77 2.54 -6.74
N VAL A 164 27.68 2.51 -7.52
CA VAL A 164 26.33 2.82 -7.03
C VAL A 164 25.89 1.81 -5.99
N LEU A 165 26.16 0.52 -6.24
CA LEU A 165 25.86 -0.56 -5.30
C LEU A 165 26.64 -0.43 -3.99
N ARG A 166 27.88 0.10 -4.04
CA ARG A 166 28.69 0.33 -2.84
C ARG A 166 28.18 1.49 -2.03
N GLU A 167 27.70 2.55 -2.67
CA GLU A 167 27.12 3.71 -1.97
C GLU A 167 25.81 3.32 -1.26
N GLU A 168 24.94 2.53 -1.88
CA GLU A 168 23.74 2.00 -1.22
C GLU A 168 24.04 1.00 -0.09
N LEU A 169 25.19 0.30 -0.14
CA LEU A 169 25.58 -0.64 0.92
C LEU A 169 26.11 0.05 2.18
N ILE A 170 26.32 1.36 2.16
CA ILE A 170 26.75 2.13 3.31
C ILE A 170 25.49 2.56 4.07
N PRO A 171 25.28 2.12 5.34
CA PRO A 171 24.15 2.57 6.13
C PRO A 171 24.23 4.09 6.37
N ASP A 172 23.09 4.79 6.32
CA ASP A 172 22.97 6.25 6.40
C ASP A 172 23.70 6.87 7.61
N GLU A 173 23.85 6.11 8.69
CA GLU A 173 24.59 6.48 9.89
C GLU A 173 25.92 5.73 9.98
N THR A 174 26.86 6.02 9.09
CA THR A 174 28.27 5.76 9.43
C THR A 174 28.76 6.86 10.37
N PRO A 175 29.35 6.54 11.54
CA PRO A 175 30.03 7.54 12.35
C PRO A 175 31.09 8.21 11.49
N ALA A 176 31.14 9.54 11.51
CA ALA A 176 32.03 10.32 10.67
C ALA A 176 33.46 9.77 10.80
N LYS A 177 34.18 9.62 9.69
CA LYS A 177 35.58 9.13 9.70
C LYS A 177 36.48 9.87 10.71
N SER A 178 36.10 11.10 11.08
CA SER A 178 36.72 11.90 12.14
C SER A 178 36.63 11.28 13.54
N GLU A 179 35.54 10.59 13.88
CA GLU A 179 35.38 9.90 15.18
C GLU A 179 36.29 8.67 15.26
N LEU A 180 36.45 7.94 14.15
CA LEU A 180 37.33 6.77 14.10
C LEU A 180 38.82 7.16 14.18
N GLU A 181 39.20 8.31 13.59
CA GLU A 181 40.57 8.85 13.74
C GLU A 181 40.84 9.37 15.16
N ALA A 182 39.83 9.88 15.88
CA ALA A 182 39.98 10.25 17.29
C ALA A 182 40.26 9.02 18.19
N ILE A 183 39.58 7.89 17.93
CA ILE A 183 39.71 6.64 18.72
C ILE A 183 41.05 5.92 18.45
N LYS A 184 41.66 6.11 17.27
CA LYS A 184 43.00 5.57 16.95
C LYS A 184 44.12 6.13 17.84
N SER A 185 43.91 7.29 18.45
CA SER A 185 44.86 7.83 19.41
C SER A 185 44.73 7.12 20.77
N ILE A 186 45.40 5.97 20.88
CA ILE A 186 45.56 5.11 22.09
C ILE A 186 46.00 5.93 23.34
N VAL A 187 46.48 7.16 23.14
CA VAL A 187 46.95 8.10 24.15
C VAL A 187 45.86 8.55 25.13
N THR A 188 44.58 8.56 24.74
CA THR A 188 43.49 9.10 25.59
C THR A 188 42.85 8.08 26.53
N LEU A 189 43.13 6.78 26.35
CA LEU A 189 42.55 5.74 27.19
C LEU A 189 43.27 5.66 28.55
N LYS A 190 42.50 5.69 29.65
CA LYS A 190 43.03 5.51 30.99
C LYS A 190 43.62 4.12 31.15
N LYS A 191 44.86 4.01 31.63
CA LYS A 191 45.47 2.72 31.97
C LYS A 191 44.68 2.06 33.11
N SER A 192 44.13 0.89 32.87
CA SER A 192 43.52 0.03 33.89
C SER A 192 44.48 -1.09 34.27
N ASN A 193 44.63 -1.38 35.56
CA ASN A 193 45.39 -2.53 36.04
C ASN A 193 44.52 -3.79 35.99
N THR A 194 44.80 -4.68 35.04
CA THR A 194 44.11 -5.97 34.91
C THR A 194 44.88 -7.02 35.68
N ASN A 195 44.29 -7.56 36.75
CA ASN A 195 44.89 -8.63 37.55
C ASN A 195 44.33 -9.98 37.06
N GLU A 196 45.05 -10.63 36.15
CA GLU A 196 44.65 -11.92 35.58
C GLU A 196 45.11 -13.04 36.52
N LYS A 197 44.16 -13.65 37.24
CA LYS A 197 44.44 -14.84 38.06
C LYS A 197 44.40 -16.09 37.19
N SER A 198 45.51 -16.38 36.50
CA SER A 198 45.75 -17.69 35.91
C SER A 198 46.99 -18.31 36.54
N THR A 199 46.83 -18.90 37.72
CA THR A 199 47.85 -19.77 38.29
C THR A 199 47.39 -21.21 38.11
N LEU A 200 48.19 -22.00 37.39
CA LEU A 200 48.02 -23.44 37.30
C LEU A 200 47.98 -24.03 38.73
N PRO A 201 47.13 -25.05 39.00
CA PRO A 201 47.08 -25.71 40.31
C PRO A 201 48.46 -26.19 40.73
N SER A 202 48.81 -26.02 42.00
CA SER A 202 50.11 -26.47 42.50
C SER A 202 50.15 -28.00 42.59
N SER A 203 51.37 -28.59 42.62
CA SER A 203 51.50 -30.04 42.82
C SER A 203 50.92 -30.50 44.16
N GLN A 204 50.80 -29.62 45.15
CA GLN A 204 50.18 -29.92 46.44
C GLN A 204 48.66 -30.07 46.30
N ASP A 205 48.03 -29.17 45.53
CA ASP A 205 46.59 -29.19 45.23
C ASP A 205 46.20 -30.48 44.48
N ILE A 206 47.07 -30.91 43.55
CA ILE A 206 46.88 -32.17 42.81
C ILE A 206 46.99 -33.39 43.73
N GLN A 207 47.89 -33.35 44.73
CA GLN A 207 48.11 -34.48 45.63
C GLN A 207 46.97 -34.65 46.64
N THR A 208 46.43 -33.57 47.19
CA THR A 208 45.30 -33.64 48.14
C THR A 208 44.05 -34.21 47.49
N GLU A 209 43.77 -33.83 46.24
CA GLU A 209 42.62 -34.35 45.48
C GLU A 209 42.78 -35.84 45.11
N LYS A 210 44.01 -36.29 44.84
CA LYS A 210 44.32 -37.69 44.50
C LYS A 210 44.10 -38.67 45.66
N ILE A 211 44.15 -38.21 46.91
CA ILE A 211 44.12 -39.09 48.10
C ILE A 211 42.69 -39.41 48.55
N LEU A 212 41.73 -38.51 48.31
CA LEU A 212 40.36 -38.68 48.81
C LEU A 212 39.57 -39.78 48.09
N THR A 213 39.79 -40.01 46.80
CA THR A 213 38.95 -40.94 46.00
C THR A 213 39.37 -42.41 46.06
N ARG A 214 40.52 -42.75 46.68
CA ARG A 214 41.06 -44.13 46.68
C ARG A 214 41.09 -44.83 48.03
N SER A 215 40.82 -44.11 49.12
CA SER A 215 40.85 -44.66 50.48
C SER A 215 39.67 -45.61 50.73
N GLU A 216 38.49 -45.28 50.21
CA GLU A 216 37.27 -46.09 50.33
C GLU A 216 37.37 -47.41 49.53
N VAL A 217 38.02 -47.38 48.36
CA VAL A 217 38.22 -48.57 47.51
C VAL A 217 39.20 -49.57 48.15
N LYS A 218 40.17 -49.10 48.95
CA LYS A 218 41.13 -49.98 49.65
C LYS A 218 40.52 -50.72 50.84
N SER A 219 39.52 -50.13 51.49
CA SER A 219 38.85 -50.72 52.66
C SER A 219 37.60 -51.53 52.29
N PHE A 220 37.32 -51.71 50.99
CA PHE A 220 36.15 -52.42 50.52
C PHE A 220 36.31 -53.95 50.72
N ASP A 221 35.51 -54.51 51.62
CA ASP A 221 35.42 -55.95 51.83
C ASP A 221 34.56 -56.60 50.73
N LYS A 222 35.20 -57.37 49.85
CA LYS A 222 34.53 -58.11 48.78
C LYS A 222 33.58 -59.19 49.30
N ASN A 223 33.75 -59.66 50.54
CA ASN A 223 32.89 -60.69 51.14
C ASN A 223 31.56 -60.11 51.64
N SER A 224 31.44 -58.77 51.73
CA SER A 224 30.19 -58.08 52.04
C SER A 224 29.23 -58.00 50.83
N LEU A 225 29.66 -58.45 49.65
CA LEU A 225 28.78 -58.56 48.48
C LEU A 225 27.88 -59.80 48.62
N LYS A 226 26.59 -59.61 48.89
CA LYS A 226 25.62 -60.71 48.83
C LYS A 226 25.35 -61.07 47.37
N ASN A 227 25.53 -62.33 47.00
CA ASN A 227 25.05 -62.86 45.73
C ASN A 227 23.51 -62.77 45.72
N VAL A 228 22.96 -61.91 44.87
CA VAL A 228 21.57 -61.95 44.43
C VAL A 228 21.59 -62.34 42.96
#